data_AF-A0A090WJM8-F1
#
_entry.id   AF-A0A090WJM8-F1
#
_cell.length_a   1.000
_cell.length_b   1.000
_cell.length_c   1.000
_cell.angle_alpha   90.00
_cell.angle_beta   90.00
_cell.angle_gamma   90.00
#
_symmetry.space_group_name_H-M   'P 1'
#
loop_
_entity.id
_entity.type
_entity.pdbx_description
1 polymer ?
#
loop_
_entity_poly.entity_id
_entity_poly.type
_entity_poly.pdbx_seq_one_letter_code
_entity_poly.pdbx_strand_id
1 'polypeptide(L)'
;MYPPFGLFSGFSIGTLGSVTNIVLKKTEKFEKHVRVDMELVSIITDVLLSQNIILKKVKFYPNNSIHSYGNISSYIESEICNNQKTFFRSTFEEDIYISALLEFCEDGKLVFEIIQFLFNEFSIPLNESEDFIFDLIKNKILKSELEISTIDANPFKTLIHKLLKIEGVEIVSTLIKNGEILLKHFSLDAHRRTSKIVDDIELFNKTFNFLSFRPKDTFQIDLKGNTVINKLSIKTFKYVNNAINILNLFCNYQDDRLGNFKNAFYEKYEMREVPLLHALDDDFGFGYPIQKDKLLSDLLNDINFPSKEKKLKHKIFSKKDVFLLRKLSQFFLNNSVVSDEIELRITDEDIFNLKKLNQSKEKLPNTLAAFVELYSSSNNEEKVYINMFSASSSNLLGRFASSDKK
;
A
#
# COMPACT_ATOMS: atom_id res chain seq x y z
N MET A 1 22.20 5.87 0.55
CA MET A 1 20.81 6.17 0.94
C MET A 1 20.22 5.06 1.78
N TYR A 2 19.64 5.34 2.95
CA TYR A 2 18.98 4.34 3.78
C TYR A 2 17.52 4.76 4.01
N PRO A 3 16.52 4.13 3.35
CA PRO A 3 15.12 4.37 3.69
C PRO A 3 14.89 4.01 5.17
N PRO A 4 13.97 4.68 5.89
CA PRO A 4 13.65 4.31 7.28
C PRO A 4 13.27 2.84 7.38
N PHE A 5 14.01 2.08 8.18
CA PHE A 5 13.84 0.63 8.29
C PHE A 5 14.24 0.13 9.68
N GLY A 6 13.23 -0.29 10.45
CA GLY A 6 13.41 -0.87 11.77
C GLY A 6 14.21 0.06 12.70
N LEU A 7 15.33 -0.46 13.21
CA LEU A 7 16.25 0.28 14.08
C LEU A 7 17.50 0.81 13.34
N PHE A 8 17.68 0.49 12.05
CA PHE A 8 18.87 0.89 11.29
C PHE A 8 18.82 2.35 10.86
N SER A 9 17.62 2.86 10.58
CA SER A 9 17.37 4.21 10.09
C SER A 9 16.00 4.68 10.54
N GLY A 10 15.87 5.98 10.79
CA GLY A 10 14.65 6.59 11.32
C GLY A 10 14.25 7.85 10.56
N PHE A 11 13.25 8.53 11.09
CA PHE A 11 12.74 9.80 10.54
C PHE A 11 12.64 10.89 11.61
N SER A 12 12.69 12.14 11.17
CA SER A 12 12.48 13.32 12.02
C SER A 12 11.81 14.42 11.20
N ILE A 13 10.91 15.20 11.82
CA ILE A 13 10.30 16.36 11.17
C ILE A 13 11.21 17.58 11.33
N GLY A 14 11.46 18.27 10.22
CA GLY A 14 12.22 19.51 10.17
C GLY A 14 11.36 20.70 9.75
N THR A 15 11.94 21.90 9.78
CA THR A 15 11.31 23.15 9.33
C THR A 15 12.23 23.90 8.38
N LEU A 16 11.70 24.87 7.63
CA LEU A 16 12.52 25.76 6.81
C LEU A 16 13.15 26.86 7.68
N GLY A 17 14.38 27.24 7.35
CA GLY A 17 15.13 28.31 8.01
C GLY A 17 16.02 29.09 7.04
N SER A 18 16.72 30.11 7.55
CA SER A 18 17.68 30.88 6.75
C SER A 18 18.91 30.05 6.35
N VAL A 19 19.37 29.18 7.25
CA VAL A 19 20.52 28.28 7.05
C VAL A 19 20.15 26.85 7.40
N THR A 20 20.82 25.88 6.77
CA THR A 20 20.67 24.47 7.12
C THR A 20 21.40 24.20 8.42
N ASN A 21 20.70 23.63 9.41
CA ASN A 21 21.29 23.22 10.68
C ASN A 21 20.52 22.03 11.23
N ILE A 22 21.17 20.87 11.26
CA ILE A 22 20.59 19.60 11.67
C ILE A 22 21.44 19.05 12.80
N VAL A 23 20.87 19.05 14.01
CA VAL A 23 21.50 18.55 15.23
C VAL A 23 20.55 17.54 15.86
N LEU A 24 20.91 16.27 15.74
CA LEU A 24 20.18 15.18 16.39
C LEU A 24 20.49 15.18 17.89
N LYS A 25 19.51 14.77 18.71
CA LYS A 25 19.80 14.34 20.08
C LYS A 25 20.55 13.01 20.04
N LYS A 26 21.15 12.63 21.17
CA LYS A 26 21.74 11.28 21.30
C LYS A 26 20.67 10.20 21.06
N THR A 27 21.11 9.06 20.55
CA THR A 27 20.23 7.94 20.13
C THR A 27 19.39 7.37 21.27
N GLU A 28 19.82 7.48 22.53
CA GLU A 28 19.03 7.03 23.69
C GLU A 28 17.77 7.87 23.91
N LYS A 29 17.68 9.04 23.25
CA LYS A 29 16.49 9.91 23.25
C LYS A 29 15.60 9.69 22.03
N PHE A 30 15.89 8.72 21.17
CA PHE A 30 15.02 8.42 20.03
C PHE A 30 13.80 7.61 20.49
N GLU A 31 12.68 7.83 19.83
CA GLU A 31 11.42 7.18 20.15
C GLU A 31 11.24 5.98 19.23
N LYS A 32 10.91 4.82 19.81
CA LYS A 32 10.61 3.60 19.04
C LYS A 32 9.11 3.42 19.00
N HIS A 33 8.55 3.35 17.80
CA HIS A 33 7.15 3.01 17.60
C HIS A 33 7.08 1.57 17.12
N VAL A 34 6.69 0.67 18.02
CA VAL A 34 6.58 -0.77 17.75
C VAL A 34 5.12 -1.13 17.55
N ARG A 35 4.83 -1.95 16.53
CA ARG A 35 3.50 -2.45 16.21
C ARG A 35 3.57 -3.92 15.83
N VAL A 36 2.52 -4.67 16.10
CA VAL A 36 2.38 -6.04 15.57
C VAL A 36 2.20 -5.94 14.06
N ASP A 37 2.91 -6.79 13.32
CA ASP A 37 2.82 -6.83 11.87
C ASP A 37 1.39 -7.15 11.40
N MET A 38 0.90 -6.43 10.39
CA MET A 38 -0.47 -6.58 9.89
C MET A 38 -0.74 -7.99 9.37
N GLU A 39 0.25 -8.64 8.76
CA GLU A 39 0.14 -10.02 8.29
C GLU A 39 -0.07 -10.98 9.46
N LEU A 40 0.67 -10.80 10.56
CA LEU A 40 0.45 -11.56 11.78
C LEU A 40 -0.95 -11.34 12.37
N VAL A 41 -1.47 -10.10 12.37
CA VAL A 41 -2.83 -9.84 12.83
C VAL A 41 -3.87 -10.54 11.93
N SER A 42 -3.64 -10.59 10.62
CA SER A 42 -4.51 -11.35 9.69
C SER A 42 -4.50 -12.84 10.03
N ILE A 43 -3.31 -13.43 10.21
CA ILE A 43 -3.15 -14.85 10.57
C ILE A 43 -3.89 -15.16 11.89
N ILE A 44 -3.72 -14.33 12.92
CA ILE A 44 -4.44 -14.51 14.19
C ILE A 44 -5.95 -14.49 13.98
N THR A 45 -6.43 -13.55 13.16
CA THR A 45 -7.85 -13.43 12.84
C THR A 45 -8.36 -14.70 12.15
N ASP A 46 -7.65 -15.22 11.16
CA ASP A 46 -8.03 -16.47 10.47
C ASP A 46 -8.00 -17.68 11.41
N VAL A 47 -7.02 -17.78 12.32
CA VAL A 47 -6.97 -18.84 13.34
C VAL A 47 -8.17 -18.76 14.29
N LEU A 48 -8.55 -17.56 14.74
CA LEU A 48 -9.73 -17.38 15.58
C LEU A 48 -11.02 -17.75 14.83
N LEU A 49 -11.14 -17.34 13.57
CA LEU A 49 -12.30 -17.64 12.72
C LEU A 49 -12.38 -19.11 12.28
N SER A 50 -11.31 -19.90 12.44
CA SER A 50 -11.39 -21.36 12.25
C SER A 50 -12.12 -22.10 13.37
N GLN A 51 -12.41 -21.42 14.50
CA GLN A 51 -13.14 -22.01 15.62
C GLN A 51 -14.64 -21.72 15.52
N ASN A 52 -15.46 -22.77 15.36
CA ASN A 52 -16.93 -22.64 15.29
C ASN A 52 -17.53 -21.87 16.47
N ILE A 53 -16.96 -22.00 17.67
CA ILE A 53 -17.44 -21.26 18.85
C ILE A 53 -17.26 -19.74 18.72
N ILE A 54 -16.24 -19.29 17.98
CA ILE A 54 -15.97 -17.88 17.70
C ILE A 54 -16.88 -17.39 16.57
N LEU A 55 -17.04 -18.17 15.49
CA LEU A 55 -17.96 -17.85 14.39
C LEU A 55 -19.37 -17.55 14.91
N LYS A 56 -19.85 -18.31 15.89
CA LYS A 56 -21.19 -18.10 16.48
C LYS A 56 -21.32 -16.83 17.37
N LYS A 57 -20.21 -16.16 17.68
CA LYS A 57 -20.17 -14.99 18.60
C LYS A 57 -19.78 -13.68 17.92
N VAL A 58 -19.62 -13.68 16.60
CA VAL A 58 -19.20 -12.51 15.83
C VAL A 58 -20.19 -12.22 14.72
N LYS A 59 -20.26 -10.95 14.32
CA LYS A 59 -21.11 -10.51 13.21
C LYS A 59 -20.44 -10.78 11.86
N PHE A 60 -21.27 -10.96 10.85
CA PHE A 60 -20.89 -11.11 9.45
C PHE A 60 -21.58 -10.08 8.58
N TYR A 61 -20.84 -9.61 7.58
CA TYR A 61 -21.26 -8.60 6.61
C TYR A 61 -21.00 -9.14 5.20
N PRO A 62 -21.75 -8.70 4.17
CA PRO A 62 -21.38 -8.93 2.78
C PRO A 62 -19.95 -8.47 2.52
N ASN A 63 -19.23 -9.23 1.70
CA ASN A 63 -17.95 -8.77 1.21
C ASN A 63 -18.15 -7.50 0.37
N ASN A 64 -17.54 -6.40 0.82
CA ASN A 64 -17.69 -5.07 0.21
C ASN A 64 -17.08 -4.93 -1.20
N SER A 65 -16.53 -6.01 -1.75
CA SER A 65 -16.09 -6.10 -3.15
C SER A 65 -17.09 -6.84 -4.05
N ILE A 66 -18.20 -7.36 -3.51
CA ILE A 66 -19.25 -8.00 -4.29
C ILE A 66 -19.89 -6.97 -5.22
N HIS A 67 -19.96 -7.32 -6.50
CA HIS A 67 -20.77 -6.64 -7.51
C HIS A 67 -21.51 -7.66 -8.37
N SER A 68 -22.82 -7.45 -8.52
CA SER A 68 -23.71 -8.37 -9.25
C SER A 68 -23.94 -7.92 -10.70
N TYR A 69 -24.02 -8.88 -11.61
CA TYR A 69 -24.48 -8.68 -12.98
C TYR A 69 -25.44 -9.81 -13.39
N GLY A 70 -26.73 -9.49 -13.46
CA GLY A 70 -27.77 -10.50 -13.62
C GLY A 70 -27.76 -11.45 -12.42
N ASN A 71 -27.61 -12.75 -12.67
CA ASN A 71 -27.58 -13.79 -11.64
C ASN A 71 -26.16 -14.25 -11.29
N ILE A 72 -25.13 -13.48 -11.69
CA ILE A 72 -23.73 -13.80 -11.38
C ILE A 72 -23.15 -12.64 -10.61
N SER A 73 -22.61 -12.95 -9.43
CA SER A 73 -21.87 -12.02 -8.60
C SER A 73 -20.38 -12.28 -8.70
N SER A 74 -19.58 -11.22 -8.67
CA SER A 74 -18.12 -11.30 -8.59
C SER A 74 -17.58 -10.51 -7.42
N TYR A 75 -16.46 -10.95 -6.86
CA TYR A 75 -15.84 -10.35 -5.69
C TYR A 75 -14.35 -10.70 -5.61
N ILE A 76 -13.64 -10.00 -4.73
CA ILE A 76 -12.24 -10.28 -4.44
C ILE A 76 -12.12 -11.15 -3.18
N GLU A 77 -11.48 -12.29 -3.36
CA GLU A 77 -11.06 -13.22 -2.32
C GLU A 77 -9.59 -13.04 -1.97
N SER A 78 -9.22 -13.65 -0.85
CA SER A 78 -7.82 -13.78 -0.49
C SER A 78 -7.55 -15.10 0.19
N GLU A 79 -6.45 -15.74 -0.19
CA GLU A 79 -5.93 -16.94 0.48
C GLU A 79 -4.51 -16.69 0.99
N ILE A 80 -4.10 -17.55 1.93
CA ILE A 80 -2.73 -17.59 2.41
C ILE A 80 -2.03 -18.76 1.72
N CYS A 81 -1.16 -18.45 0.77
CA CYS A 81 -0.27 -19.43 0.13
C CYS A 81 1.17 -19.17 0.58
N ASN A 82 1.87 -20.18 1.11
CA ASN A 82 3.27 -20.05 1.55
C ASN A 82 3.51 -18.89 2.54
N ASN A 83 2.60 -18.69 3.50
CA ASN A 83 2.63 -17.57 4.45
C ASN A 83 2.63 -16.20 3.78
N GLN A 84 2.00 -16.07 2.61
CA GLN A 84 1.75 -14.80 1.94
C GLN A 84 0.29 -14.73 1.52
N LYS A 85 -0.31 -13.55 1.68
CA LYS A 85 -1.69 -13.30 1.26
C LYS A 85 -1.75 -12.99 -0.23
N THR A 86 -2.39 -13.85 -1.00
CA THR A 86 -2.68 -13.65 -2.42
C THR A 86 -4.13 -13.22 -2.58
N PHE A 87 -4.41 -12.34 -3.55
CA PHE A 87 -5.77 -11.90 -3.87
C PHE A 87 -6.12 -12.38 -5.27
N PHE A 88 -7.33 -12.88 -5.43
CA PHE A 88 -7.86 -13.32 -6.70
C PHE A 88 -9.36 -13.00 -6.78
N ARG A 89 -9.88 -13.00 -8.00
CA ARG A 89 -11.30 -12.75 -8.27
C ARG A 89 -12.04 -14.08 -8.26
N SER A 90 -13.19 -14.09 -7.61
CA SER A 90 -14.12 -15.21 -7.58
C SER A 90 -15.50 -14.79 -8.08
N THR A 91 -16.30 -15.78 -8.44
CA THR A 91 -17.68 -15.58 -8.89
C THR A 91 -18.59 -16.63 -8.28
N PHE A 92 -19.85 -16.27 -8.01
CA PHE A 92 -20.90 -17.20 -7.60
C PHE A 92 -22.22 -16.88 -8.30
N GLU A 93 -23.08 -17.89 -8.44
CA GLU A 93 -24.46 -17.68 -8.89
C GLU A 93 -25.25 -17.07 -7.74
N GLU A 94 -25.85 -15.92 -8.00
CA GLU A 94 -26.66 -15.20 -7.03
C GLU A 94 -28.14 -15.50 -7.29
N ASP A 95 -28.72 -16.28 -6.39
CA ASP A 95 -30.15 -16.56 -6.35
C ASP A 95 -30.88 -15.62 -5.37
N ILE A 96 -32.21 -15.76 -5.33
CA ILE A 96 -33.05 -14.91 -4.48
C ILE A 96 -32.74 -15.07 -2.98
N TYR A 97 -32.26 -16.25 -2.55
CA TYR A 97 -31.92 -16.52 -1.16
C TYR A 97 -30.64 -15.77 -0.78
N ILE A 98 -29.61 -15.83 -1.63
CA ILE A 98 -28.34 -15.13 -1.42
C ILE A 98 -28.56 -13.62 -1.47
N SER A 99 -29.27 -13.09 -2.46
CA SER A 99 -29.53 -11.64 -2.54
C SER A 99 -30.21 -11.11 -1.28
N ALA A 100 -31.28 -11.78 -0.82
CA ALA A 100 -32.00 -11.38 0.38
C ALA A 100 -31.13 -11.52 1.65
N LEU A 101 -30.29 -12.55 1.73
CA LEU A 101 -29.35 -12.74 2.83
C LEU A 101 -28.29 -11.63 2.86
N LEU A 102 -27.72 -11.27 1.70
CA LEU A 102 -26.71 -10.22 1.61
C LEU A 102 -27.29 -8.88 2.06
N GLU A 103 -28.49 -8.52 1.60
CA GLU A 103 -29.22 -7.33 2.04
C GLU A 103 -29.47 -7.35 3.56
N PHE A 104 -29.94 -8.48 4.10
CA PHE A 104 -30.15 -8.63 5.55
C PHE A 104 -28.86 -8.44 6.36
N CYS A 105 -27.70 -8.80 5.79
CA CYS A 105 -26.41 -8.74 6.47
C CYS A 105 -25.69 -7.37 6.37
N GLU A 106 -26.22 -6.37 5.66
CA GLU A 106 -25.55 -5.07 5.45
C GLU A 106 -25.09 -4.39 6.76
N ASP A 107 -25.93 -4.46 7.80
CA ASP A 107 -25.65 -3.89 9.14
C ASP A 107 -24.92 -4.85 10.09
N GLY A 108 -24.52 -6.03 9.60
CA GLY A 108 -23.80 -7.02 10.38
C GLY A 108 -24.69 -7.86 11.29
N LYS A 109 -24.74 -9.17 11.02
CA LYS A 109 -25.61 -10.11 11.72
C LYS A 109 -24.83 -11.27 12.34
N LEU A 110 -25.27 -11.73 13.50
CA LEU A 110 -24.78 -12.96 14.12
C LEU A 110 -25.32 -14.16 13.35
N VAL A 111 -24.58 -15.28 13.35
CA VAL A 111 -24.99 -16.52 12.65
C VAL A 111 -26.41 -16.94 13.03
N PHE A 112 -26.80 -16.84 14.31
CA PHE A 112 -28.15 -17.21 14.72
C PHE A 112 -29.24 -16.31 14.11
N GLU A 113 -28.97 -15.02 13.94
CA GLU A 113 -29.92 -14.06 13.35
C GLU A 113 -30.12 -14.39 11.86
N ILE A 114 -29.04 -14.76 11.17
CA ILE A 114 -29.08 -15.17 9.75
C ILE A 114 -29.86 -16.48 9.59
N ILE A 115 -29.63 -17.46 10.47
CA ILE A 115 -30.39 -18.72 10.47
C ILE A 115 -31.88 -18.45 10.70
N GLN A 116 -32.23 -17.58 11.65
CA GLN A 116 -33.63 -17.22 11.92
C GLN A 116 -34.28 -16.51 10.73
N PHE A 117 -33.55 -15.63 10.06
CA PHE A 117 -34.00 -14.97 8.85
C PHE A 117 -34.32 -15.98 7.74
N LEU A 118 -33.39 -16.91 7.45
CA LEU A 118 -33.58 -17.95 6.43
C LEU A 118 -34.76 -18.89 6.75
N PHE A 119 -34.94 -19.23 8.02
CA PHE A 119 -36.09 -20.04 8.44
C PHE A 119 -37.42 -19.29 8.26
N ASN A 120 -37.50 -18.01 8.66
CA ASN A 120 -38.75 -17.26 8.62
C ASN A 120 -39.17 -16.87 7.20
N GLU A 121 -38.24 -16.41 6.38
CA GLU A 121 -38.54 -15.92 5.03
C GLU A 121 -38.65 -17.06 4.00
N PHE A 122 -37.85 -18.12 4.17
CA PHE A 122 -37.70 -19.16 3.15
C PHE A 122 -38.01 -20.58 3.64
N SER A 123 -38.40 -20.75 4.91
CA SER A 123 -38.69 -22.06 5.50
C SER A 123 -37.52 -23.06 5.41
N ILE A 124 -36.28 -22.56 5.35
CA ILE A 124 -35.08 -23.41 5.26
C ILE A 124 -34.79 -24.00 6.65
N PRO A 125 -34.57 -25.33 6.77
CA PRO A 125 -34.22 -25.97 8.03
C PRO A 125 -32.96 -25.37 8.69
N LEU A 126 -32.91 -25.39 10.02
CA LEU A 126 -31.83 -24.79 10.80
C LEU A 126 -30.44 -25.41 10.50
N ASN A 127 -30.39 -26.73 10.30
CA ASN A 127 -29.16 -27.46 9.98
C ASN A 127 -28.63 -27.10 8.58
N GLU A 128 -29.52 -27.07 7.58
CA GLU A 128 -29.17 -26.67 6.22
C GLU A 128 -28.72 -25.21 6.15
N SER A 129 -29.37 -24.33 6.92
CA SER A 129 -29.00 -22.92 7.04
C SER A 129 -27.61 -22.74 7.63
N GLU A 130 -27.24 -23.53 8.67
CA GLU A 130 -25.93 -23.44 9.30
C GLU A 130 -24.80 -23.84 8.34
N ASP A 131 -24.95 -24.98 7.65
CA ASP A 131 -23.98 -25.44 6.66
C ASP A 131 -23.82 -24.43 5.51
N PHE A 132 -24.95 -23.91 5.00
CA PHE A 132 -24.97 -22.89 3.95
C PHE A 132 -24.24 -21.61 4.36
N ILE A 133 -24.51 -21.09 5.57
CA ILE A 133 -23.85 -19.88 6.08
C ILE A 133 -22.34 -20.12 6.26
N PHE A 134 -21.93 -21.29 6.75
CA PHE A 134 -20.51 -21.61 6.89
C PHE A 134 -19.81 -21.74 5.54
N ASP A 135 -20.48 -22.22 4.50
CA ASP A 135 -19.94 -22.18 3.14
C ASP A 135 -19.79 -20.74 2.63
N LEU A 136 -20.76 -19.85 2.87
CA LEU A 136 -20.62 -18.43 2.50
C LEU A 136 -19.46 -17.73 3.23
N ILE A 137 -19.25 -18.07 4.51
CA ILE A 137 -18.14 -17.55 5.32
C ILE A 137 -16.80 -18.10 4.82
N LYS A 138 -16.74 -19.41 4.56
CA LYS A 138 -15.54 -20.10 4.06
C LYS A 138 -15.08 -19.51 2.73
N ASN A 139 -16.01 -19.27 1.82
CA ASN A 139 -15.75 -18.67 0.51
C ASN A 139 -15.64 -17.13 0.57
N LYS A 140 -15.60 -16.51 1.76
CA LYS A 140 -15.44 -15.06 1.95
C LYS A 140 -16.50 -14.20 1.23
N ILE A 141 -17.68 -14.75 0.95
CA ILE A 141 -18.87 -14.01 0.52
C ILE A 141 -19.39 -13.21 1.71
N LEU A 142 -19.39 -13.83 2.90
CA LEU A 142 -19.59 -13.17 4.17
C LEU A 142 -18.25 -12.97 4.88
N LYS A 143 -17.96 -11.73 5.28
CA LYS A 143 -16.76 -11.33 6.02
C LYS A 143 -17.09 -11.08 7.49
N SER A 144 -16.22 -11.55 8.37
CA SER A 144 -16.38 -11.36 9.81
C SER A 144 -16.06 -9.93 10.23
N GLU A 145 -16.76 -9.44 11.26
CA GLU A 145 -16.40 -8.20 11.94
C GLU A 145 -14.96 -8.21 12.47
N LEU A 146 -14.33 -9.38 12.69
CA LEU A 146 -12.95 -9.49 13.15
C LEU A 146 -11.91 -9.15 12.07
N GLU A 147 -12.28 -9.12 10.78
CA GLU A 147 -11.33 -8.79 9.71
C GLU A 147 -10.67 -7.42 9.92
N ILE A 148 -9.40 -7.34 9.54
CA ILE A 148 -8.58 -6.13 9.68
C ILE A 148 -8.78 -5.18 8.52
N SER A 149 -8.74 -3.89 8.82
CA SER A 149 -8.83 -2.83 7.80
C SER A 149 -7.44 -2.34 7.41
N THR A 150 -7.23 -2.05 6.13
CA THR A 150 -5.96 -1.49 5.59
C THR A 150 -5.73 -0.03 5.99
N ILE A 151 -6.77 0.66 6.50
CA ILE A 151 -6.67 2.04 6.99
C ILE A 151 -6.48 2.13 8.50
N ASP A 152 -6.43 0.99 9.20
CA ASP A 152 -6.26 0.97 10.65
C ASP A 152 -4.81 1.24 11.05
N ALA A 153 -4.60 2.27 11.86
CA ALA A 153 -3.29 2.64 12.37
C ALA A 153 -2.70 1.60 13.35
N ASN A 154 -3.53 0.82 14.04
CA ASN A 154 -3.11 -0.25 14.93
C ASN A 154 -4.09 -1.44 14.88
N PRO A 155 -3.97 -2.29 13.85
CA PRO A 155 -4.88 -3.42 13.62
C PRO A 155 -4.96 -4.38 14.82
N PHE A 156 -3.85 -4.60 15.52
CA PHE A 156 -3.82 -5.50 16.67
C PHE A 156 -4.63 -4.94 17.85
N LYS A 157 -4.48 -3.65 18.16
CA LYS A 157 -5.29 -3.02 19.21
C LYS A 157 -6.79 -3.08 18.88
N THR A 158 -7.14 -2.84 17.63
CA THR A 158 -8.53 -2.93 17.17
C THR A 158 -9.06 -4.35 17.28
N LEU A 159 -8.26 -5.36 16.90
CA LEU A 159 -8.63 -6.77 17.09
C LEU A 159 -8.90 -7.07 18.57
N ILE A 160 -8.00 -6.70 19.48
CA ILE A 160 -8.19 -6.89 20.92
C ILE A 160 -9.50 -6.23 21.40
N HIS A 161 -9.79 -5.01 20.95
CA HIS A 161 -11.04 -4.33 21.29
C HIS A 161 -12.29 -5.05 20.78
N LYS A 162 -12.24 -5.62 19.56
CA LYS A 162 -13.36 -6.43 19.02
C LYS A 162 -13.54 -7.71 19.85
N LEU A 163 -12.45 -8.34 20.22
CA LEU A 163 -12.45 -9.58 21.01
C LEU A 163 -13.01 -9.41 22.43
N LEU A 164 -12.94 -8.21 23.03
CA LEU A 164 -13.55 -7.94 24.34
C LEU A 164 -15.05 -8.25 24.42
N LYS A 165 -15.74 -8.27 23.27
CA LYS A 165 -17.18 -8.62 23.20
C LYS A 165 -17.44 -10.13 23.24
N ILE A 166 -16.40 -10.95 23.15
CA ILE A 166 -16.50 -12.42 23.06
C ILE A 166 -16.11 -13.02 24.41
N GLU A 167 -17.11 -13.47 25.16
CA GLU A 167 -16.91 -14.05 26.49
C GLU A 167 -16.82 -15.58 26.47
N GLY A 168 -16.22 -16.18 27.51
CA GLY A 168 -16.28 -17.62 27.74
C GLY A 168 -15.48 -18.49 26.75
N VAL A 169 -14.54 -17.91 26.02
CA VAL A 169 -13.64 -18.64 25.10
C VAL A 169 -12.20 -18.46 25.56
N GLU A 170 -11.54 -19.54 25.99
CA GLU A 170 -10.23 -19.48 26.65
C GLU A 170 -9.12 -18.84 25.80
N ILE A 171 -9.06 -19.20 24.50
CA ILE A 171 -8.07 -18.63 23.57
C ILE A 171 -8.25 -17.10 23.45
N VAL A 172 -9.50 -16.63 23.43
CA VAL A 172 -9.82 -15.20 23.36
C VAL A 172 -9.43 -14.49 24.65
N SER A 173 -9.81 -15.02 25.81
CA SER A 173 -9.45 -14.47 27.12
C SER A 173 -7.92 -14.37 27.31
N THR A 174 -7.19 -15.40 26.86
CA THR A 174 -5.73 -15.44 26.93
C THR A 174 -5.10 -14.39 26.00
N LEU A 175 -5.59 -14.30 24.76
CA LEU A 175 -5.11 -13.33 23.78
C LEU A 175 -5.39 -11.89 24.23
N ILE A 176 -6.57 -11.59 24.78
CA ILE A 176 -6.90 -10.27 25.34
C ILE A 176 -5.91 -9.92 26.45
N LYS A 177 -5.77 -10.79 27.45
CA LYS A 177 -4.91 -10.55 28.61
C LYS A 177 -3.46 -10.30 28.19
N ASN A 178 -2.89 -11.19 27.39
CA ASN A 178 -1.48 -11.10 26.99
C ASN A 178 -1.27 -9.99 25.94
N GLY A 179 -2.23 -9.78 25.05
CA GLY A 179 -2.23 -8.72 24.05
C GLY A 179 -2.28 -7.32 24.67
N GLU A 180 -3.05 -7.12 25.73
CA GLU A 180 -3.03 -5.85 26.49
C GLU A 180 -1.69 -5.59 27.17
N ILE A 181 -1.05 -6.63 27.71
CA ILE A 181 0.29 -6.52 28.30
C ILE A 181 1.30 -6.14 27.20
N LEU A 182 1.24 -6.80 26.04
CA LEU A 182 2.07 -6.51 24.87
C LEU A 182 1.88 -5.06 24.38
N LEU A 183 0.64 -4.59 24.26
CA LEU A 183 0.33 -3.22 23.86
C LEU A 183 0.84 -2.20 24.89
N LYS A 184 0.71 -2.48 26.19
CA LYS A 184 1.23 -1.61 27.26
C LYS A 184 2.75 -1.55 27.24
N HIS A 185 3.41 -2.71 27.06
CA HIS A 185 4.87 -2.83 26.94
C HIS A 185 5.39 -1.90 25.84
N PHE A 186 4.85 -2.02 24.62
CA PHE A 186 5.28 -1.18 23.50
C PHE A 186 4.83 0.29 23.59
N SER A 187 3.75 0.60 24.31
CA SER A 187 3.30 1.99 24.51
C SER A 187 4.20 2.75 25.50
N LEU A 188 4.68 2.07 26.55
CA LEU A 188 5.57 2.64 27.56
C LEU A 188 7.02 2.78 27.06
N ASP A 189 7.45 1.88 26.18
CA ASP A 189 8.80 1.87 25.59
C ASP A 189 9.05 2.97 24.55
N ALA A 190 8.02 3.69 24.12
CA ALA A 190 8.18 4.85 23.25
C ALA A 190 9.12 5.91 23.85
N HIS A 191 9.32 5.94 25.19
CA HIS A 191 10.01 7.05 25.85
C HIS A 191 11.22 6.65 26.71
N ARG A 192 11.43 5.39 27.07
CA ARG A 192 12.53 4.97 27.98
C ARG A 192 12.67 3.44 28.03
N ARG A 193 13.60 2.86 27.24
CA ARG A 193 14.61 1.86 27.65
C ARG A 193 15.20 1.03 26.50
N THR A 194 16.38 0.51 26.83
CA THR A 194 17.00 -0.74 26.41
C THR A 194 16.18 -1.94 26.92
N SER A 195 15.03 -2.28 26.32
CA SER A 195 14.43 -3.61 26.58
C SER A 195 15.45 -4.67 26.14
N LYS A 196 15.64 -5.72 26.95
CA LYS A 196 16.46 -6.86 26.51
C LYS A 196 15.61 -7.62 25.52
N ILE A 197 16.16 -7.93 24.35
CA ILE A 197 15.52 -8.74 23.29
C ILE A 197 14.84 -10.01 23.83
N VAL A 198 15.36 -10.56 24.93
CA VAL A 198 14.81 -11.73 25.64
C VAL A 198 13.38 -11.49 26.16
N ASP A 199 13.10 -10.31 26.72
CA ASP A 199 11.79 -9.97 27.29
C ASP A 199 10.72 -9.88 26.18
N ASP A 200 11.09 -9.33 25.02
CA ASP A 200 10.21 -9.19 23.85
C ASP A 200 9.85 -10.57 23.25
N ILE A 201 10.81 -11.50 23.20
CA ILE A 201 10.59 -12.87 22.72
C ILE A 201 9.69 -13.65 23.68
N GLU A 202 9.92 -13.54 24.99
CA GLU A 202 9.09 -14.22 25.99
C GLU A 202 7.64 -13.70 25.93
N LEU A 203 7.47 -12.38 25.81
CA LEU A 203 6.15 -11.77 25.71
C LEU A 203 5.43 -12.14 24.41
N PHE A 204 6.16 -12.23 23.29
CA PHE A 204 5.63 -12.76 22.03
C PHE A 204 5.14 -14.21 22.22
N ASN A 205 5.99 -15.09 22.73
CA ASN A 205 5.66 -16.51 22.92
C ASN A 205 4.46 -16.69 23.85
N LYS A 206 4.35 -15.88 24.90
CA LYS A 206 3.17 -15.90 25.80
C LYS A 206 1.90 -15.41 25.10
N THR A 207 1.99 -14.36 24.29
CA THR A 207 0.83 -13.73 23.65
C THR A 207 0.27 -14.58 22.52
N PHE A 208 1.14 -15.24 21.76
CA PHE A 208 0.78 -15.97 20.55
C PHE A 208 1.06 -17.48 20.65
N ASN A 209 1.00 -18.02 21.87
CA ASN A 209 1.28 -19.44 22.16
C ASN A 209 0.38 -20.43 21.40
N PHE A 210 -0.80 -19.99 20.96
CA PHE A 210 -1.76 -20.79 20.21
C PHE A 210 -1.39 -20.92 18.72
N LEU A 211 -0.43 -20.14 18.22
CA LEU A 211 0.05 -20.27 16.84
C LEU A 211 1.00 -21.47 16.74
N SER A 212 0.72 -22.36 15.78
CA SER A 212 1.54 -23.56 15.54
C SER A 212 2.85 -23.26 14.80
N PHE A 213 3.02 -22.03 14.31
CA PHE A 213 4.21 -21.58 13.60
C PHE A 213 4.55 -20.14 13.97
N ARG A 214 5.80 -19.75 13.75
CA ARG A 214 6.26 -18.38 13.95
C ARG A 214 6.34 -17.69 12.58
N PRO A 215 5.54 -16.64 12.32
CA PRO A 215 5.69 -15.84 11.11
C PRO A 215 7.08 -15.21 11.04
N LYS A 216 7.55 -14.97 9.81
CA LYS A 216 8.88 -14.40 9.56
C LYS A 216 9.01 -13.00 10.13
N ASP A 217 7.99 -12.17 9.90
CA ASP A 217 7.90 -10.79 10.38
C ASP A 217 6.81 -10.70 11.45
N THR A 218 7.21 -10.22 12.63
CA THR A 218 6.34 -10.23 13.82
C THR A 218 5.99 -8.82 14.26
N PHE A 219 6.98 -7.94 14.25
CA PHE A 219 6.86 -6.57 14.70
C PHE A 219 7.41 -5.63 13.65
N GLN A 220 6.66 -4.59 13.36
CA GLN A 220 7.12 -3.45 12.60
C GLN A 220 7.59 -2.37 13.57
N ILE A 221 8.79 -1.83 13.32
CA ILE A 221 9.39 -0.77 14.13
C ILE A 221 9.65 0.44 13.24
N ASP A 222 9.11 1.59 13.64
CA ASP A 222 9.48 2.88 13.09
C ASP A 222 10.27 3.68 14.13
N LEU A 223 11.50 4.05 13.81
CA LEU A 223 12.38 4.83 14.68
C LEU A 223 12.21 6.33 14.40
N LYS A 224 11.78 7.09 15.41
CA LYS A 224 11.68 8.55 15.33
C LYS A 224 12.89 9.20 16.00
N GLY A 225 13.73 9.84 15.19
CA GLY A 225 14.86 10.60 15.65
C GLY A 225 14.40 11.89 16.33
N ASN A 226 14.86 12.13 17.55
CA ASN A 226 14.61 13.40 18.22
C ASN A 226 15.73 14.38 17.91
N THR A 227 15.39 15.63 17.62
CA THR A 227 16.33 16.67 17.20
C THR A 227 16.41 17.81 18.21
N VAL A 228 17.58 18.43 18.35
CA VAL A 228 17.74 19.74 19.01
C VAL A 228 17.38 20.84 18.02
N ILE A 229 17.89 20.73 16.79
CA ILE A 229 17.61 21.64 15.67
C ILE A 229 17.44 20.78 14.43
N ASN A 230 16.42 21.05 13.63
CA ASN A 230 16.23 20.42 12.33
C ASN A 230 15.66 21.45 11.36
N LYS A 231 16.57 22.25 10.80
CA LYS A 231 16.25 23.34 9.87
C LYS A 231 16.93 23.10 8.54
N LEU A 232 16.17 23.23 7.45
CA LEU A 232 16.68 23.22 6.08
C LEU A 232 16.68 24.64 5.52
N SER A 233 17.75 25.05 4.83
CA SER A 233 17.80 26.39 4.25
C SER A 233 16.72 26.58 3.18
N ILE A 234 16.08 27.76 3.17
CA ILE A 234 15.13 28.17 2.12
C ILE A 234 15.81 28.18 0.74
N LYS A 235 17.11 28.47 0.69
CA LYS A 235 17.92 28.42 -0.55
C LYS A 235 17.91 27.01 -1.15
N THR A 236 18.18 26.00 -0.33
CA THR A 236 18.17 24.59 -0.75
C THR A 236 16.79 24.11 -1.17
N PHE A 237 15.74 24.50 -0.44
CA PHE A 237 14.36 24.25 -0.87
C PHE A 237 14.06 24.84 -2.26
N LYS A 238 14.49 26.08 -2.53
CA LYS A 238 14.32 26.73 -3.84
C LYS A 238 15.05 25.98 -4.96
N TYR A 239 16.23 25.41 -4.70
CA TYR A 239 16.94 24.59 -5.68
C TYR A 239 16.16 23.33 -6.06
N VAL A 240 15.63 22.60 -5.07
CA VAL A 240 14.79 21.42 -5.32
C VAL A 240 13.54 21.81 -6.10
N ASN A 241 12.89 22.92 -5.74
CA ASN A 241 11.71 23.40 -6.44
C ASN A 241 12.00 23.81 -7.90
N ASN A 242 13.14 24.46 -8.14
CA ASN A 242 13.56 24.81 -9.49
C ASN A 242 13.89 23.58 -10.34
N ALA A 243 14.46 22.54 -9.73
CA ALA A 243 14.76 21.29 -10.42
C ALA A 243 13.50 20.60 -10.98
N ILE A 244 12.36 20.69 -10.30
CA ILE A 244 11.07 20.17 -10.81
C ILE A 244 10.74 20.78 -12.17
N ASN A 245 10.87 22.10 -12.29
CA ASN A 245 10.58 22.82 -13.53
C ASN A 245 11.53 22.43 -14.66
N ILE A 246 12.80 22.16 -14.34
CA ILE A 246 13.81 21.72 -15.29
C ILE A 246 13.52 20.30 -15.76
N LEU A 247 13.28 19.37 -14.83
CA LEU A 247 12.96 17.97 -15.15
C LEU A 247 11.69 17.82 -15.98
N ASN A 248 10.68 18.69 -15.74
CA ASN A 248 9.48 18.70 -16.56
C ASN A 248 9.76 19.01 -18.05
N LEU A 249 10.86 19.71 -18.36
CA LEU A 249 11.27 19.94 -19.75
C LEU A 249 11.72 18.64 -20.43
N PHE A 250 12.21 17.67 -19.67
CA PHE A 250 12.68 16.38 -20.16
C PHE A 250 11.62 15.28 -20.09
N CYS A 251 10.46 15.54 -19.47
CA CYS A 251 9.37 14.57 -19.44
C CYS A 251 8.83 14.32 -20.85
N ASN A 252 8.82 13.04 -21.25
CA ASN A 252 8.26 12.53 -22.50
C ASN A 252 7.32 11.34 -22.22
N TYR A 253 6.88 11.17 -20.97
CA TYR A 253 6.17 9.98 -20.54
C TYR A 253 4.69 10.09 -20.88
N GLN A 254 4.27 9.39 -21.92
CA GLN A 254 2.86 9.12 -22.19
C GLN A 254 2.53 7.69 -21.76
N ASP A 255 1.83 7.57 -20.64
CA ASP A 255 1.18 6.31 -20.31
C ASP A 255 -0.10 6.16 -21.13
N ASP A 256 0.02 5.46 -22.26
CA ASP A 256 -1.11 5.21 -23.14
C ASP A 256 -2.18 4.31 -22.48
N ARG A 257 -1.93 3.66 -21.33
CA ARG A 257 -2.90 2.73 -20.71
C ARG A 257 -4.24 3.40 -20.43
N LEU A 258 -4.22 4.57 -19.79
CA LEU A 258 -5.44 5.32 -19.49
C LEU A 258 -6.06 5.92 -20.76
N GLY A 259 -5.24 6.38 -21.72
CA GLY A 259 -5.72 6.89 -23.00
C GLY A 259 -6.46 5.81 -23.80
N ASN A 260 -5.87 4.63 -23.91
CA ASN A 260 -6.47 3.46 -24.53
C ASN A 260 -7.75 3.04 -23.81
N PHE A 261 -7.75 3.04 -22.47
CA PHE A 261 -8.93 2.75 -21.68
C PHE A 261 -10.06 3.75 -21.95
N LYS A 262 -9.76 5.05 -21.97
CA LYS A 262 -10.75 6.10 -22.29
C LYS A 262 -11.38 5.91 -23.67
N ASN A 263 -10.57 5.62 -24.67
CA ASN A 263 -11.06 5.43 -26.04
C ASN A 263 -11.99 4.21 -26.11
N ALA A 264 -11.55 3.06 -25.59
CA ALA A 264 -12.39 1.85 -25.56
C ALA A 264 -13.67 2.04 -24.75
N PHE A 265 -13.57 2.71 -23.60
CA PHE A 265 -14.72 3.05 -22.76
C PHE A 265 -15.74 3.89 -23.53
N TYR A 266 -15.29 4.93 -24.21
CA TYR A 266 -16.17 5.81 -25.00
C TYR A 266 -16.77 5.09 -26.20
N GLU A 267 -16.02 4.23 -26.89
CA GLU A 267 -16.53 3.45 -28.02
C GLU A 267 -17.69 2.50 -27.63
N LYS A 268 -17.67 1.92 -26.42
CA LYS A 268 -18.71 0.99 -25.95
C LYS A 268 -19.87 1.67 -25.24
N TYR A 269 -19.56 2.63 -24.35
CA TYR A 269 -20.55 3.21 -23.43
C TYR A 269 -20.96 4.63 -23.81
N GLU A 270 -20.25 5.27 -24.75
CA GLU A 270 -20.49 6.64 -25.21
C GLU A 270 -20.62 7.63 -24.04
N MET A 271 -21.79 8.26 -23.90
CA MET A 271 -22.09 9.26 -22.87
C MET A 271 -22.74 8.65 -21.61
N ARG A 272 -22.80 7.32 -21.49
CA ARG A 272 -23.43 6.66 -20.34
C ARG A 272 -22.50 6.65 -19.13
N GLU A 273 -23.08 6.89 -17.96
CA GLU A 273 -22.42 6.64 -16.69
C GLU A 273 -22.49 5.13 -16.40
N VAL A 274 -21.34 4.54 -16.07
CA VAL A 274 -21.20 3.11 -15.82
C VAL A 274 -20.47 2.91 -14.50
N PRO A 275 -20.93 2.00 -13.61
CA PRO A 275 -20.22 1.68 -12.38
C PRO A 275 -18.75 1.32 -12.65
N LEU A 276 -17.83 1.87 -11.86
CA LEU A 276 -16.39 1.69 -12.10
C LEU A 276 -15.99 0.21 -12.05
N LEU A 277 -16.48 -0.55 -11.07
CA LEU A 277 -16.19 -1.98 -10.96
C LEU A 277 -16.65 -2.75 -12.19
N HIS A 278 -17.81 -2.40 -12.77
CA HIS A 278 -18.28 -3.00 -14.01
C HIS A 278 -17.37 -2.69 -15.21
N ALA A 279 -16.88 -1.46 -15.32
CA ALA A 279 -15.96 -1.09 -16.39
C ALA A 279 -14.59 -1.76 -16.27
N LEU A 280 -14.13 -1.97 -15.03
CA LEU A 280 -12.86 -2.61 -14.70
C LEU A 280 -12.94 -4.15 -14.67
N ASP A 281 -14.12 -4.73 -14.70
CA ASP A 281 -14.31 -6.17 -14.70
C ASP A 281 -13.71 -6.79 -15.98
N ASP A 282 -12.96 -7.88 -15.83
CA ASP A 282 -12.29 -8.55 -16.94
C ASP A 282 -13.27 -9.34 -17.82
N ASP A 283 -14.43 -9.79 -17.33
CA ASP A 283 -15.39 -10.56 -18.14
C ASP A 283 -16.42 -9.66 -18.80
N PHE A 284 -17.01 -8.76 -18.02
CA PHE A 284 -18.12 -7.91 -18.46
C PHE A 284 -17.64 -6.55 -19.00
N GLY A 285 -16.51 -6.07 -18.49
CA GLY A 285 -15.91 -4.79 -18.80
C GLY A 285 -14.69 -4.90 -19.74
N PHE A 286 -13.68 -4.09 -19.45
CA PHE A 286 -12.45 -4.01 -20.23
C PHE A 286 -11.21 -4.55 -19.51
N GLY A 287 -11.29 -4.76 -18.19
CA GLY A 287 -10.09 -4.90 -17.37
C GLY A 287 -9.27 -3.61 -17.27
N TYR A 288 -8.27 -3.60 -16.40
CA TYR A 288 -7.24 -2.55 -16.42
C TYR A 288 -5.85 -3.07 -16.06
N PRO A 289 -4.82 -2.82 -16.90
CA PRO A 289 -4.90 -2.20 -18.22
C PRO A 289 -5.63 -3.09 -19.23
N ILE A 290 -6.19 -2.50 -20.29
CA ILE A 290 -6.83 -3.29 -21.37
C ILE A 290 -5.78 -4.22 -21.99
N GLN A 291 -5.92 -5.51 -21.72
CA GLN A 291 -5.07 -6.53 -22.30
C GLN A 291 -5.59 -6.86 -23.71
N LYS A 292 -4.80 -6.54 -24.75
CA LYS A 292 -5.18 -6.83 -26.14
C LYS A 292 -5.22 -8.33 -26.44
N ASP A 293 -4.45 -9.12 -25.70
CA ASP A 293 -4.37 -10.57 -25.81
C ASP A 293 -5.08 -11.18 -24.59
N LYS A 294 -6.40 -11.08 -24.55
CA LYS A 294 -7.30 -11.58 -23.47
C LYS A 294 -7.37 -13.13 -23.41
N LEU A 295 -6.35 -13.82 -23.94
CA LEU A 295 -6.27 -15.27 -24.11
C LEU A 295 -5.02 -15.82 -23.41
N LEU A 296 -4.84 -15.47 -22.13
CA LEU A 296 -4.00 -16.24 -21.24
C LEU A 296 -4.91 -16.70 -20.11
N SER A 297 -5.62 -17.80 -20.36
CA SER A 297 -6.26 -18.56 -19.27
C SER A 297 -5.17 -19.08 -18.34
N ASP A 298 -5.53 -19.38 -17.09
CA ASP A 298 -4.58 -19.92 -16.10
C ASP A 298 -3.86 -21.20 -16.58
N LEU A 299 -4.48 -21.95 -17.51
CA LEU A 299 -3.88 -23.11 -18.18
C LEU A 299 -2.63 -22.80 -19.01
N LEU A 300 -2.41 -21.55 -19.40
CA LEU A 300 -1.31 -21.13 -20.26
C LEU A 300 -0.22 -20.35 -19.50
N ASN A 301 -0.35 -20.16 -18.18
CA ASN A 301 0.58 -19.37 -17.36
C ASN A 301 2.03 -19.92 -17.40
N ASP A 302 2.21 -21.23 -17.59
CA ASP A 302 3.53 -21.87 -17.68
C ASP A 302 4.04 -22.05 -19.12
N ILE A 303 3.26 -21.63 -20.12
CA ILE A 303 3.65 -21.73 -21.52
C ILE A 303 4.29 -20.41 -21.94
N ASN A 304 5.61 -20.43 -22.02
CA ASN A 304 6.38 -19.35 -22.63
C ASN A 304 6.12 -19.31 -24.14
N PHE A 305 5.11 -18.55 -24.54
CA PHE A 305 4.94 -18.22 -25.96
C PHE A 305 6.14 -17.38 -26.42
N PRO A 306 6.76 -17.71 -27.56
CA PRO A 306 7.77 -16.84 -28.15
C PRO A 306 7.10 -15.49 -28.39
N SER A 307 7.61 -14.46 -27.70
CA SER A 307 7.12 -13.11 -27.85
C SER A 307 7.08 -12.78 -29.33
N LYS A 308 5.88 -12.58 -29.90
CA LYS A 308 5.73 -11.96 -31.23
C LYS A 308 6.67 -10.78 -31.22
N GLU A 309 7.60 -10.72 -32.17
CA GLU A 309 8.52 -9.60 -32.33
C GLU A 309 7.72 -8.34 -32.04
N LYS A 310 7.98 -7.68 -30.90
CA LYS A 310 7.38 -6.39 -30.62
C LYS A 310 7.77 -5.59 -31.84
N LYS A 311 6.84 -5.33 -32.76
CA LYS A 311 7.03 -4.35 -33.83
C LYS A 311 7.63 -3.18 -33.09
N LEU A 312 8.93 -2.95 -33.28
CA LEU A 312 9.64 -1.91 -32.57
C LEU A 312 8.85 -0.67 -32.93
N LYS A 313 8.01 -0.16 -32.01
CA LYS A 313 7.40 1.14 -32.17
C LYS A 313 8.62 2.01 -32.41
N HIS A 314 8.82 2.46 -33.66
CA HIS A 314 9.98 3.28 -33.99
C HIS A 314 9.97 4.41 -32.98
N LYS A 315 10.93 4.39 -32.04
CA LYS A 315 10.99 5.40 -31.00
C LYS A 315 11.44 6.64 -31.74
N ILE A 316 10.47 7.48 -32.12
CA ILE A 316 10.74 8.70 -32.85
C ILE A 316 11.62 9.54 -31.92
N PHE A 317 12.87 9.76 -32.32
CA PHE A 317 13.79 10.62 -31.57
C PHE A 317 13.15 12.01 -31.49
N SER A 318 12.77 12.41 -30.28
CA SER A 318 12.27 13.75 -30.05
C SER A 318 13.42 14.75 -30.14
N LYS A 319 13.09 16.04 -30.33
CA LYS A 319 14.10 17.11 -30.29
C LYS A 319 14.86 17.16 -28.96
N LYS A 320 14.25 16.66 -27.88
CA LYS A 320 14.88 16.54 -26.55
C LYS A 320 15.91 15.42 -26.51
N ASP A 321 15.62 14.28 -27.14
CA ASP A 321 16.55 13.14 -27.22
C ASP A 321 17.81 13.55 -28.01
N VAL A 322 17.64 14.31 -29.10
CA VAL A 322 18.76 14.89 -29.86
C VAL A 322 19.58 15.85 -29.03
N PHE A 323 18.94 16.69 -28.20
CA PHE A 323 19.65 17.59 -27.29
C PHE A 323 20.49 16.83 -26.25
N LEU A 324 19.91 15.83 -25.59
CA LEU A 324 20.61 15.00 -24.60
C LEU A 324 21.78 14.24 -25.24
N LEU A 325 21.57 13.67 -26.43
CA LEU A 325 22.62 12.99 -27.18
C LEU A 325 23.78 13.94 -27.52
N ARG A 326 23.49 15.16 -27.97
CA ARG A 326 24.53 16.18 -28.23
C ARG A 326 25.34 16.51 -26.99
N LYS A 327 24.69 16.66 -25.82
CA LYS A 327 25.38 16.93 -24.55
C LYS A 327 26.26 15.77 -24.11
N LEU A 328 25.77 14.54 -24.25
CA LEU A 328 26.57 13.34 -23.98
C LEU A 328 27.78 13.26 -24.92
N SER A 329 27.60 13.50 -26.22
CA SER A 329 28.72 13.52 -27.17
C SER A 329 29.75 14.60 -26.84
N GLN A 330 29.31 15.82 -26.48
CA GLN A 330 30.21 16.90 -26.04
C GLN A 330 30.99 16.51 -24.79
N PHE A 331 30.34 15.88 -23.81
CA PHE A 331 30.99 15.38 -22.60
C PHE A 331 32.12 14.39 -22.93
N PHE A 332 31.83 13.36 -23.74
CA PHE A 332 32.85 12.37 -24.11
C PHE A 332 33.99 12.96 -24.96
N LEU A 333 33.69 13.88 -25.88
CA LEU A 333 34.71 14.53 -26.71
C LEU A 333 35.62 15.44 -25.90
N ASN A 334 35.08 16.21 -24.95
CA ASN A 334 35.86 17.17 -24.15
C ASN A 334 36.67 16.46 -23.05
N ASN A 335 36.11 15.42 -22.42
CA ASN A 335 36.81 14.64 -21.39
C ASN A 335 37.84 13.65 -21.95
N SER A 336 37.91 13.50 -23.28
CA SER A 336 39.00 12.75 -23.91
C SER A 336 40.34 13.50 -23.87
N VAL A 337 40.36 14.79 -23.49
CA VAL A 337 41.54 15.65 -23.74
C VAL A 337 42.23 16.16 -22.46
N VAL A 338 41.62 16.78 -21.44
CA VAL A 338 42.41 17.35 -20.31
C VAL A 338 41.73 17.46 -18.92
N SER A 339 40.44 17.15 -18.72
CA SER A 339 39.74 17.47 -17.44
C SER A 339 39.32 16.25 -16.60
N ASP A 340 39.65 16.28 -15.29
CA ASP A 340 39.10 15.39 -14.24
C ASP A 340 37.58 15.64 -13.95
N GLU A 341 36.87 16.33 -14.84
CA GLU A 341 35.46 16.67 -14.66
C GLU A 341 34.55 15.49 -15.07
N ILE A 342 34.06 14.76 -14.07
CA ILE A 342 33.14 13.60 -14.26
C ILE A 342 31.66 14.08 -14.33
N GLU A 343 31.40 15.38 -14.46
CA GLU A 343 30.02 15.93 -14.45
C GLU A 343 29.57 16.49 -15.81
N LEU A 344 28.31 16.21 -16.18
CA LEU A 344 27.65 16.84 -17.32
C LEU A 344 26.84 18.03 -16.81
N ARG A 345 27.24 19.24 -17.23
CA ARG A 345 26.59 20.49 -16.81
C ARG A 345 25.51 20.93 -17.80
N ILE A 346 24.33 21.23 -17.28
CA ILE A 346 23.23 21.89 -18.00
C ILE A 346 23.21 23.36 -17.59
N THR A 347 23.30 24.27 -18.57
CA THR A 347 23.36 25.73 -18.33
C THR A 347 22.00 26.40 -18.49
N ASP A 348 21.90 27.68 -18.10
CA ASP A 348 20.68 28.46 -18.31
C ASP A 348 20.36 28.67 -19.79
N GLU A 349 21.38 28.74 -20.66
CA GLU A 349 21.22 28.80 -22.11
C GLU A 349 20.60 27.51 -22.66
N ASP A 350 21.04 26.36 -22.15
CA ASP A 350 20.47 25.06 -22.50
C ASP A 350 18.98 24.99 -22.12
N ILE A 351 18.65 25.43 -20.91
CA ILE A 351 17.27 25.47 -20.40
C ILE A 351 16.42 26.40 -21.27
N PHE A 352 16.95 27.56 -21.66
CA PHE A 352 16.26 28.49 -22.55
C PHE A 352 15.97 27.88 -23.92
N ASN A 353 16.95 27.19 -24.51
CA ASN A 353 16.78 26.50 -25.79
C ASN A 353 15.75 25.36 -25.68
N LEU A 354 15.80 24.56 -24.60
CA LEU A 354 14.82 23.49 -24.35
C LEU A 354 13.40 24.02 -24.18
N LYS A 355 13.21 25.15 -23.49
CA LYS A 355 11.89 25.78 -23.34
C LYS A 355 11.28 26.21 -24.69
N LYS A 356 12.09 26.65 -25.65
CA LYS A 356 11.61 26.94 -27.02
C LYS A 356 11.20 25.69 -27.77
N LEU A 357 11.87 24.57 -27.51
CA LEU A 357 11.61 23.29 -28.18
C LEU A 357 10.40 22.55 -27.58
N ASN A 358 10.12 22.75 -26.29
CA ASN A 358 9.05 22.06 -25.58
C ASN A 358 7.72 22.84 -25.65
N GLN A 359 6.90 22.55 -26.66
CA GLN A 359 5.60 23.19 -26.86
C GLN A 359 4.49 22.59 -25.98
N SER A 360 4.64 21.35 -25.50
CA SER A 360 3.71 20.71 -24.58
C SER A 360 4.11 20.97 -23.13
N LYS A 361 3.29 21.76 -22.42
CA LYS A 361 3.32 21.78 -20.96
C LYS A 361 2.57 20.56 -20.47
N GLU A 362 3.28 19.46 -20.23
CA GLU A 362 2.69 18.40 -19.41
C GLU A 362 2.38 18.98 -18.04
N LYS A 363 1.14 18.71 -17.58
CA LYS A 363 0.67 19.21 -16.31
C LYS A 363 1.41 18.47 -15.20
N LEU A 364 2.12 19.22 -14.36
CA LEU A 364 2.63 18.68 -13.11
C LEU A 364 1.45 18.24 -12.24
N PRO A 365 1.61 17.19 -11.42
CA PRO A 365 0.60 16.83 -10.44
C PRO A 365 0.44 17.96 -9.43
N ASN A 366 -0.74 18.04 -8.80
CA ASN A 366 -1.06 19.09 -7.83
C ASN A 366 -0.11 19.10 -6.62
N THR A 367 0.42 17.93 -6.23
CA THR A 367 1.41 17.79 -5.17
C THR A 367 2.50 16.80 -5.57
N LEU A 368 3.70 17.02 -5.04
CA LEU A 368 4.90 16.22 -5.28
C LEU A 368 5.60 15.96 -3.96
N ALA A 369 6.24 14.80 -3.87
CA ALA A 369 7.24 14.49 -2.86
C ALA A 369 8.61 14.35 -3.53
N ALA A 370 9.67 14.76 -2.84
CA ALA A 370 11.04 14.66 -3.33
C ALA A 370 11.89 13.89 -2.32
N PHE A 371 12.69 12.96 -2.80
CA PHE A 371 13.74 12.33 -2.01
C PHE A 371 15.08 12.96 -2.37
N VAL A 372 15.71 13.62 -1.40
CA VAL A 372 16.88 14.48 -1.61
C VAL A 372 17.95 14.15 -0.57
N GLU A 373 19.19 14.10 -1.02
CA GLU A 373 20.38 13.97 -0.17
C GLU A 373 21.16 15.30 -0.19
N LEU A 374 21.70 15.67 0.98
CA LEU A 374 22.44 16.91 1.18
C LEU A 374 23.88 16.57 1.53
N TYR A 375 24.80 17.18 0.80
CA TYR A 375 26.23 17.03 0.97
C TYR A 375 26.85 18.40 1.27
N SER A 376 27.79 18.45 2.20
CA SER A 376 28.62 19.63 2.40
C SER A 376 29.97 19.38 1.74
N SER A 377 30.36 20.26 0.82
CA SER A 377 31.73 20.29 0.31
C SER A 377 32.71 20.74 1.41
N SER A 378 34.00 20.49 1.19
CA SER A 378 35.09 20.99 2.04
C SER A 378 35.07 22.51 2.23
N ASN A 379 34.46 23.25 1.31
CA ASN A 379 34.32 24.71 1.36
C ASN A 379 33.00 25.18 2.00
N ASN A 380 32.28 24.30 2.71
CA ASN A 380 30.92 24.55 3.23
C ASN A 380 29.87 24.91 2.18
N GLU A 381 30.10 24.54 0.91
CA GLU A 381 29.07 24.64 -0.12
C GLU A 381 28.12 23.45 -0.04
N GLU A 382 26.83 23.73 0.13
CA GLU A 382 25.76 22.72 0.10
C GLU A 382 25.53 22.23 -1.34
N LYS A 383 25.77 20.94 -1.58
CA LYS A 383 25.38 20.24 -2.81
C LYS A 383 24.15 19.38 -2.55
N VAL A 384 23.23 19.41 -3.52
CA VAL A 384 21.92 18.76 -3.41
C VAL A 384 21.84 17.67 -4.47
N TYR A 385 21.68 16.42 -4.03
CA TYR A 385 21.42 15.29 -4.93
C TYR A 385 19.95 14.91 -4.83
N ILE A 386 19.25 14.95 -5.97
CA ILE A 386 17.83 14.60 -6.04
C ILE A 386 17.76 13.18 -6.59
N ASN A 387 17.34 12.23 -5.76
CA ASN A 387 17.24 10.84 -6.18
C ASN A 387 15.94 10.57 -6.95
N MET A 388 14.81 11.09 -6.45
CA MET A 388 13.49 10.83 -7.03
C MET A 388 12.49 11.94 -6.72
N PHE A 389 11.58 12.18 -7.66
CA PHE A 389 10.28 12.83 -7.40
C PHE A 389 9.16 11.79 -7.51
N SER A 390 8.17 11.90 -6.63
CA SER A 390 6.95 11.09 -6.68
C SER A 390 5.73 12.01 -6.71
N ALA A 391 4.72 11.63 -7.47
CA ALA A 391 3.41 12.29 -7.40
C ALA A 391 2.78 12.01 -6.03
N SER A 392 2.03 12.98 -5.51
CA SER A 392 1.46 12.99 -4.16
C SER A 392 2.48 13.26 -3.04
N SER A 393 2.27 14.35 -2.32
CA SER A 393 3.07 14.71 -1.13
C SER A 393 2.89 13.73 0.05
N SER A 394 1.80 12.96 0.08
CA SER A 394 1.52 12.05 1.20
C SER A 394 2.21 10.70 1.09
N ASN A 395 2.67 10.29 -0.10
CA ASN A 395 3.22 8.94 -0.34
C ASN A 395 4.42 8.60 0.56
N LEU A 396 5.27 9.58 0.85
CA LEU A 396 6.44 9.38 1.72
C LEU A 396 6.12 9.56 3.21
N LEU A 397 5.03 10.26 3.55
CA LEU A 397 4.70 10.65 4.92
C LEU A 397 3.64 9.75 5.56
N GLY A 398 2.74 9.16 4.76
CA GLY A 398 1.55 8.46 5.24
C GLY A 398 1.86 7.34 6.25
N ARG A 399 2.92 6.56 6.01
CA ARG A 399 3.34 5.48 6.93
C ARG A 399 3.72 5.99 8.32
N PHE A 400 4.23 7.21 8.44
CA PHE A 400 4.69 7.78 9.71
C PHE A 400 3.61 8.59 10.45
N ALA A 401 2.45 8.84 9.83
CA ALA A 401 1.38 9.68 10.40
C ALA A 401 0.87 9.16 11.75
N SER A 402 0.82 7.84 11.93
CA SER A 402 0.39 7.21 13.18
C SER A 402 1.48 7.21 14.26
N SER A 403 2.75 7.44 13.89
CA SER A 403 3.89 7.55 14.80
C SER A 403 4.15 9.00 15.26
N ASP A 404 3.57 10.01 14.61
CA ASP A 404 3.71 11.42 15.00
C ASP A 404 2.38 12.19 14.87
N LYS A 405 1.64 12.32 15.98
CA LYS A 405 0.30 12.93 16.05
C LYS A 405 0.33 14.47 16.17
N LYS A 406 1.22 15.14 15.45
CA LYS A 406 1.32 16.61 15.51
C LYS A 406 0.08 17.33 14.99
#